data_AF-A0AAE0XAJ4-F1
#
_entry.id   AF-A0AAE0XAJ4-F1
#
_cell.length_a   1.000
_cell.length_b   1.000
_cell.length_c   1.000
_cell.angle_alpha   90.00
_cell.angle_beta   90.00
_cell.angle_gamma   90.00
#
_symmetry.space_group_name_H-M   'P 1'
#
loop_
_entity.id
_entity.type
_entity.pdbx_description
1 polymer ?
#
loop_
_entity_poly.entity_id
_entity_poly.type
_entity_poly.pdbx_seq_one_letter_code
_entity_poly.pdbx_strand_id
1 'polypeptide(L)'
;MRPQLQGLYGLAALGLVLAAPDVKSPVTSGAATFSSVACWAKGPAFDALAGDAFSSSTMTLESCAAFCSAYKYFGVAAGTECYCGNTLGSAPTDLSQCTTPCAGDGSEICGSSSNLILYSTDGTGSTATSPAVVPSAGTFTHQSCWTDLAGAGRSHALSGSGFVSALMTVEKCASFCHGYTYFGVGNGRECYCGALPDAATVAAPAQDCNYACEGDKSETCGAPGRLNLTSTTTPPTPTYTPPYPAVNGYDWVSCWQETTTGRLLSGASTAADDMTLEQCSVFCAAWPYFGTEYGRECYCGLSPASGASAAPLSECTFPCAGNGAEVCGAGGRVSLYHNTAKPGPQAVDLVRGSKKLGCMTESNRGRTLSGLGSAADDMSLEKCEAACAGWPLWGVEFGRECYCGNEFTPGAEQVADGECDKICAGDVTELCGAANRLMVYQRQ
;
A
#
# COMPACT_ATOMS: atom_id res chain seq x y z
N MET A 1 -82.76 -2.58 -5.85
CA MET A 1 -82.16 -2.09 -4.59
C MET A 1 -80.65 -2.28 -4.69
N ARG A 2 -79.88 -1.20 -4.53
CA ARG A 2 -78.42 -1.17 -4.69
C ARG A 2 -77.70 -2.08 -3.67
N PRO A 3 -76.54 -2.61 -4.04
CA PRO A 3 -75.36 -2.43 -3.20
C PRO A 3 -74.17 -1.85 -3.97
N GLN A 4 -73.32 -1.14 -3.23
CA GLN A 4 -72.11 -0.43 -3.67
C GLN A 4 -70.90 -1.38 -3.77
N LEU A 5 -70.05 -1.16 -4.78
CA LEU A 5 -68.61 -1.44 -4.70
C LEU A 5 -67.82 -0.52 -5.65
N GLN A 6 -66.97 0.30 -5.01
CA GLN A 6 -65.60 0.71 -5.34
C GLN A 6 -65.19 1.19 -6.75
N GLY A 7 -64.51 2.36 -6.77
CA GLY A 7 -63.23 2.49 -7.48
C GLY A 7 -62.98 3.77 -8.29
N LEU A 8 -61.98 4.56 -7.84
CA LEU A 8 -61.24 5.64 -8.53
C LEU A 8 -62.05 6.93 -8.84
N TYR A 9 -61.60 8.15 -8.55
CA TYR A 9 -60.31 8.78 -8.84
C TYR A 9 -59.95 9.83 -7.78
N GLY A 10 -58.72 9.80 -7.25
CA GLY A 10 -58.13 10.86 -6.44
C GLY A 10 -57.29 11.80 -7.30
N LEU A 11 -57.61 13.10 -7.23
CA LEU A 11 -56.86 14.20 -7.84
C LEU A 11 -55.50 14.35 -7.14
N ALA A 12 -54.41 14.16 -7.88
CA ALA A 12 -53.08 14.64 -7.48
C ALA A 12 -52.79 15.93 -8.26
N ALA A 13 -52.67 17.03 -7.52
CA ALA A 13 -52.18 18.30 -8.03
C ALA A 13 -50.73 18.11 -8.53
N LEU A 14 -50.50 18.43 -9.79
CA LEU A 14 -49.16 18.59 -10.36
C LEU A 14 -48.49 19.79 -9.69
N GLY A 15 -47.81 19.55 -8.57
CA GLY A 15 -46.72 20.40 -8.13
C GLY A 15 -45.56 20.21 -9.12
N LEU A 16 -45.25 21.27 -9.86
CA LEU A 16 -44.07 21.33 -10.71
C LEU A 16 -42.85 21.31 -9.78
N VAL A 17 -42.33 20.12 -9.48
CA VAL A 17 -40.98 20.01 -8.91
C VAL A 17 -40.03 20.35 -10.06
N LEU A 18 -39.52 21.58 -10.06
CA LEU A 18 -38.35 21.91 -10.85
C LEU A 18 -37.24 20.98 -10.35
N ALA A 19 -36.85 20.03 -11.18
CA ALA A 19 -35.69 19.19 -10.92
C ALA A 19 -34.48 20.10 -10.68
N ALA A 20 -33.72 19.84 -9.62
CA ALA A 20 -32.45 20.51 -9.40
C ALA A 20 -31.58 20.36 -10.67
N PRO A 21 -30.95 21.43 -11.17
CA PRO A 21 -30.15 21.35 -12.38
C PRO A 21 -29.02 20.33 -12.19
N ASP A 22 -28.93 19.40 -13.14
CA ASP A 22 -27.86 18.41 -13.19
C ASP A 22 -26.54 19.16 -13.51
N VAL A 23 -25.64 19.22 -12.53
CA VAL A 23 -24.42 20.07 -12.52
C VAL A 23 -23.41 19.68 -13.62
N LYS A 24 -23.68 18.60 -14.37
CA LYS A 24 -22.93 18.22 -15.59
C LYS A 24 -23.32 19.01 -16.84
N SER A 25 -24.45 19.73 -16.85
CA SER A 25 -24.91 20.47 -18.03
C SER A 25 -24.42 21.93 -18.01
N PRO A 26 -24.00 22.50 -19.16
CA PRO A 26 -23.64 23.92 -19.23
C PRO A 26 -24.82 24.79 -18.78
N VAL A 27 -24.56 25.73 -17.87
CA VAL A 27 -25.56 26.68 -17.41
C VAL A 27 -25.61 27.80 -18.44
N THR A 28 -26.77 27.98 -19.08
CA THR A 28 -27.03 29.06 -20.02
C THR A 28 -27.70 30.21 -19.29
N SER A 29 -26.98 31.32 -19.11
CA SER A 29 -27.51 32.54 -18.53
C SER A 29 -27.02 33.73 -19.36
N GLY A 30 -27.94 34.60 -19.78
CA GLY A 30 -27.67 35.85 -20.51
C GLY A 30 -26.50 35.84 -21.51
N ALA A 31 -26.71 35.35 -22.74
CA ALA A 31 -25.72 35.37 -23.86
C ALA A 31 -24.34 34.71 -23.61
N ALA A 32 -24.00 34.32 -22.38
CA ALA A 32 -22.79 33.59 -22.01
C ALA A 32 -23.15 32.13 -21.69
N THR A 33 -22.27 31.20 -22.06
CA THR A 33 -22.43 29.78 -21.73
C THR A 33 -21.30 29.39 -20.80
N PHE A 34 -21.61 29.10 -19.54
CA PHE A 34 -20.60 28.71 -18.56
C PHE A 34 -20.66 27.19 -18.36
N SER A 35 -19.56 26.50 -18.67
CA SER A 35 -19.37 25.10 -18.29
C SER A 35 -18.70 25.06 -16.91
N SER A 36 -19.39 24.47 -15.92
CA SER A 36 -18.81 24.18 -14.61
C SER A 36 -17.65 23.19 -14.77
N VAL A 37 -16.54 23.48 -14.09
CA VAL A 37 -15.35 22.62 -14.10
C VAL A 37 -15.47 21.55 -13.02
N ALA A 38 -15.67 21.97 -11.75
CA ALA A 38 -15.89 21.07 -10.59
C ALA A 38 -16.28 21.85 -9.32
N CYS A 39 -16.64 21.14 -8.25
CA CYS A 39 -16.86 21.65 -6.89
C CYS A 39 -15.57 21.53 -6.06
N TRP A 40 -15.25 22.53 -5.24
CA TRP A 40 -13.96 22.66 -4.55
C TRP A 40 -14.13 23.11 -3.11
N ALA A 41 -13.40 22.50 -2.17
CA ALA A 41 -13.47 22.86 -0.75
C ALA A 41 -12.93 24.27 -0.45
N LYS A 42 -13.69 25.02 0.33
CA LYS A 42 -13.37 26.32 0.91
C LYS A 42 -12.65 26.10 2.24
N GLY A 43 -11.36 26.41 2.32
CA GLY A 43 -10.56 26.23 3.54
C GLY A 43 -9.27 27.05 3.50
N PRO A 44 -8.36 26.97 4.50
CA PRO A 44 -7.05 27.64 4.44
C PRO A 44 -6.23 27.26 3.18
N ALA A 45 -6.65 26.19 2.50
CA ALA A 45 -6.37 25.83 1.12
C ALA A 45 -7.19 26.67 0.09
N PHE A 46 -7.25 28.00 0.24
CA PHE A 46 -7.85 28.90 -0.77
C PHE A 46 -6.97 29.06 -2.02
N ASP A 47 -5.90 28.26 -2.16
CA ASP A 47 -5.00 28.24 -3.32
C ASP A 47 -5.68 27.85 -4.65
N ALA A 48 -6.96 27.47 -4.63
CA ALA A 48 -7.73 27.26 -5.85
C ALA A 48 -8.01 28.54 -6.64
N LEU A 49 -8.06 29.71 -5.98
CA LEU A 49 -8.27 31.01 -6.62
C LEU A 49 -7.67 32.13 -5.74
N ALA A 50 -6.35 32.18 -5.63
CA ALA A 50 -5.62 33.16 -4.79
C ALA A 50 -5.49 34.56 -5.40
N GLY A 51 -6.38 34.93 -6.33
CA GLY A 51 -6.43 36.25 -6.96
C GLY A 51 -7.39 37.21 -6.26
N ASP A 52 -8.03 38.08 -7.04
CA ASP A 52 -8.99 39.05 -6.52
C ASP A 52 -10.30 38.40 -6.07
N ALA A 53 -11.02 39.03 -5.14
CA ALA A 53 -12.30 38.54 -4.64
C ALA A 53 -13.23 39.68 -4.22
N PHE A 54 -14.54 39.44 -4.32
CA PHE A 54 -15.56 40.34 -3.77
C PHE A 54 -16.82 39.56 -3.34
N SER A 55 -17.67 40.21 -2.56
CA SER A 55 -19.00 39.69 -2.21
C SER A 55 -20.11 40.65 -2.62
N SER A 56 -21.26 40.10 -3.00
CA SER A 56 -22.44 40.86 -3.42
C SER A 56 -23.72 40.14 -3.02
N SER A 57 -24.70 40.89 -2.52
CA SER A 57 -26.05 40.38 -2.23
C SER A 57 -26.86 40.07 -3.49
N THR A 58 -26.36 40.44 -4.67
CA THR A 58 -26.96 40.14 -5.97
C THR A 58 -25.97 39.40 -6.88
N MET A 59 -25.20 38.48 -6.31
CA MET A 59 -24.19 37.71 -7.04
C MET A 59 -24.82 36.87 -8.15
N THR A 60 -24.26 36.95 -9.35
CA THR A 60 -24.55 36.06 -10.50
C THR A 60 -23.25 35.58 -11.13
N LEU A 61 -23.30 34.52 -11.93
CA LEU A 61 -22.14 34.01 -12.65
C LEU A 61 -21.53 35.07 -13.58
N GLU A 62 -22.35 35.87 -14.27
CA GLU A 62 -21.87 36.92 -15.17
C GLU A 62 -21.15 38.03 -14.42
N SER A 63 -21.70 38.44 -13.26
CA SER A 63 -21.08 39.49 -12.45
C SER A 63 -19.70 39.07 -11.92
N CYS A 64 -19.53 37.79 -11.57
CA CYS A 64 -18.27 37.24 -11.14
C CYS A 64 -17.29 37.02 -12.31
N ALA A 65 -17.77 36.47 -13.43
CA ALA A 65 -16.97 36.28 -14.64
C ALA A 65 -16.42 37.62 -15.19
N ALA A 66 -17.25 38.66 -15.23
CA ALA A 66 -16.86 39.99 -15.69
C ALA A 66 -15.75 40.59 -14.81
N PHE A 67 -15.91 40.47 -13.48
CA PHE A 67 -14.91 40.91 -12.51
C PHE A 67 -13.58 40.15 -12.68
N CYS A 68 -13.65 38.84 -12.89
CA CYS A 68 -12.48 37.99 -13.06
C CYS A 68 -11.95 37.92 -14.50
N SER A 69 -12.34 38.80 -15.41
CA SER A 69 -11.98 38.73 -16.84
C SER A 69 -10.47 38.78 -17.14
N ALA A 70 -9.64 39.25 -16.19
CA ALA A 70 -8.19 39.23 -16.28
C ALA A 70 -7.54 37.93 -15.72
N TYR A 71 -8.35 37.01 -15.20
CA TYR A 71 -7.94 35.75 -14.60
C TYR A 71 -8.42 34.59 -15.47
N LYS A 72 -7.79 33.42 -15.34
CA LYS A 72 -8.15 32.20 -16.08
C LYS A 72 -9.42 31.52 -15.54
N TYR A 73 -9.69 31.72 -14.27
CA TYR A 73 -10.80 31.09 -13.56
C TYR A 73 -11.52 32.07 -12.65
N PHE A 74 -12.80 31.80 -12.46
CA PHE A 74 -13.60 32.41 -11.42
C PHE A 74 -14.37 31.34 -10.66
N GLY A 75 -14.68 31.61 -9.41
CA GLY A 75 -15.37 30.70 -8.52
C GLY A 75 -16.40 31.43 -7.70
N VAL A 76 -17.57 30.84 -7.56
CA VAL A 76 -18.65 31.39 -6.73
C VAL A 76 -18.96 30.48 -5.55
N ALA A 77 -19.16 31.08 -4.38
CA ALA A 77 -19.41 30.36 -3.14
C ALA A 77 -20.47 31.05 -2.28
N ALA A 78 -21.05 30.27 -1.36
CA ALA A 78 -22.02 30.72 -0.37
C ALA A 78 -23.18 31.59 -0.92
N GLY A 79 -23.52 31.47 -2.20
CA GLY A 79 -24.54 32.29 -2.86
C GLY A 79 -24.17 33.75 -3.13
N THR A 80 -23.12 34.30 -2.53
CA THR A 80 -22.83 35.75 -2.53
C THR A 80 -21.36 36.11 -2.78
N GLU A 81 -20.46 35.14 -2.82
CA GLU A 81 -19.03 35.39 -2.89
C GLU A 81 -18.48 35.03 -4.28
N CYS A 82 -17.55 35.84 -4.76
CA CYS A 82 -16.82 35.67 -6.01
C CYS A 82 -15.32 35.69 -5.73
N TYR A 83 -14.60 34.77 -6.36
CA TYR A 83 -13.16 34.61 -6.28
C TYR A 83 -12.58 34.48 -7.68
N CYS A 84 -11.39 35.03 -7.90
CA CYS A 84 -10.66 34.96 -9.16
C CYS A 84 -9.31 34.27 -8.96
N GLY A 85 -8.80 33.63 -10.01
CA GLY A 85 -7.47 33.03 -9.92
C GLY A 85 -7.00 32.38 -11.20
N ASN A 86 -5.71 32.05 -11.22
CA ASN A 86 -5.04 31.52 -12.40
C ASN A 86 -4.56 30.06 -12.22
N THR A 87 -4.67 29.53 -10.99
CA THR A 87 -4.12 28.23 -10.58
C THR A 87 -5.10 27.52 -9.67
N LEU A 88 -5.14 26.19 -9.71
CA LEU A 88 -5.99 25.37 -8.85
C LEU A 88 -5.13 24.63 -7.79
N GLY A 89 -5.54 24.65 -6.51
CA GLY A 89 -4.67 24.32 -5.36
C GLY A 89 -5.07 23.10 -4.51
N SER A 90 -5.91 22.21 -5.03
CA SER A 90 -6.45 21.04 -4.34
C SER A 90 -7.11 20.08 -5.34
N ALA A 91 -7.61 18.92 -4.91
CA ALA A 91 -8.41 18.06 -5.77
C ALA A 91 -9.89 18.48 -5.71
N PRO A 92 -10.67 18.33 -6.80
CA PRO A 92 -12.10 18.57 -6.77
C PRO A 92 -12.81 17.63 -5.79
N THR A 93 -13.83 18.14 -5.10
CA THR A 93 -14.76 17.34 -4.28
C THR A 93 -16.01 16.97 -5.10
N ASP A 94 -16.90 16.19 -4.48
CA ASP A 94 -18.16 15.78 -5.07
C ASP A 94 -19.05 17.00 -5.39
N LEU A 95 -19.59 17.05 -6.60
CA LEU A 95 -20.46 18.13 -7.09
C LEU A 95 -21.71 18.34 -6.21
N SER A 96 -22.19 17.30 -5.53
CA SER A 96 -23.31 17.38 -4.59
C SER A 96 -23.05 18.29 -3.39
N GLN A 97 -21.80 18.69 -3.15
CA GLN A 97 -21.43 19.63 -2.08
C GLN A 97 -21.49 21.11 -2.49
N CYS A 98 -21.83 21.39 -3.75
CA CYS A 98 -22.02 22.73 -4.30
C CYS A 98 -23.46 22.87 -4.84
N THR A 99 -24.41 23.16 -3.94
CA THR A 99 -25.86 23.17 -4.26
C THR A 99 -26.56 24.48 -3.87
N THR A 100 -25.84 25.45 -3.32
CA THR A 100 -26.40 26.73 -2.89
C THR A 100 -26.68 27.61 -4.11
N PRO A 101 -27.91 28.11 -4.31
CA PRO A 101 -28.20 29.01 -5.43
C PRO A 101 -27.52 30.38 -5.30
N CYS A 102 -27.30 31.06 -6.41
CA CYS A 102 -26.78 32.43 -6.42
C CYS A 102 -27.83 33.43 -5.91
N ALA A 103 -27.41 34.44 -5.15
CA ALA A 103 -28.32 35.41 -4.53
C ALA A 103 -28.94 36.39 -5.55
N GLY A 104 -28.25 36.68 -6.65
CA GLY A 104 -28.74 37.49 -7.76
C GLY A 104 -29.56 36.72 -8.78
N ASP A 105 -29.34 35.41 -8.91
CA ASP A 105 -30.10 34.51 -9.79
C ASP A 105 -30.25 33.12 -9.16
N GLY A 106 -31.45 32.79 -8.67
CA GLY A 106 -31.73 31.51 -8.02
C GLY A 106 -31.74 30.29 -8.96
N SER A 107 -31.59 30.49 -10.28
CA SER A 107 -31.43 29.41 -11.24
C SER A 107 -29.97 28.97 -11.41
N GLU A 108 -29.02 29.77 -10.93
CA GLU A 108 -27.59 29.49 -10.95
C GLU A 108 -27.13 28.86 -9.63
N ILE A 109 -26.05 28.08 -9.68
CA ILE A 109 -25.45 27.45 -8.50
C ILE A 109 -24.17 28.21 -8.12
N CYS A 110 -24.10 28.65 -6.86
CA CYS A 110 -23.00 29.40 -6.24
C CYS A 110 -22.41 28.63 -5.05
N GLY A 111 -22.00 27.39 -5.29
CA GLY A 111 -21.20 26.60 -4.34
C GLY A 111 -21.96 26.21 -3.07
N SER A 112 -21.33 26.39 -1.91
CA SER A 112 -21.92 26.29 -0.57
C SER A 112 -21.13 27.12 0.44
N SER A 113 -21.49 27.10 1.72
CA SER A 113 -20.75 27.81 2.76
C SER A 113 -19.31 27.34 2.91
N SER A 114 -19.01 26.12 2.47
CA SER A 114 -17.71 25.45 2.59
C SER A 114 -17.16 24.97 1.25
N ASN A 115 -17.79 25.30 0.11
CA ASN A 115 -17.28 24.92 -1.20
C ASN A 115 -17.58 26.01 -2.24
N LEU A 116 -16.71 26.15 -3.25
CA LEU A 116 -16.96 26.96 -4.44
C LEU A 116 -17.21 26.07 -5.64
N ILE A 117 -18.00 26.54 -6.59
CA ILE A 117 -18.09 25.94 -7.92
C ILE A 117 -17.26 26.79 -8.89
N LEU A 118 -16.38 26.12 -9.63
CA LEU A 118 -15.34 26.73 -10.44
C LEU A 118 -15.74 26.80 -11.93
N TYR A 119 -15.42 27.92 -12.57
CA TYR A 119 -15.67 28.19 -13.98
C TYR A 119 -14.42 28.76 -14.66
N SER A 120 -14.32 28.59 -15.98
CA SER A 120 -13.30 29.22 -16.84
C SER A 120 -13.83 30.55 -17.38
N THR A 121 -12.97 31.56 -17.45
CA THR A 121 -13.32 32.92 -17.91
C THR A 121 -13.38 33.06 -19.44
N ASP A 122 -12.77 32.13 -20.19
CA ASP A 122 -12.66 32.22 -21.65
C ASP A 122 -13.89 31.70 -22.43
N GLY A 123 -14.95 31.23 -21.75
CA GLY A 123 -16.20 30.74 -22.40
C GLY A 123 -16.04 29.49 -23.28
N THR A 124 -14.82 29.12 -23.65
CA THR A 124 -14.47 27.80 -24.13
C THR A 124 -14.29 26.93 -22.88
N GLY A 125 -15.17 25.95 -22.69
CA GLY A 125 -14.95 24.87 -21.74
C GLY A 125 -13.64 24.16 -22.06
N SER A 126 -12.53 24.67 -21.56
CA SER A 126 -11.30 23.90 -21.40
C SER A 126 -11.61 22.93 -20.28
N THR A 127 -11.77 21.67 -20.64
CA THR A 127 -11.55 20.56 -19.72
C THR A 127 -10.24 20.86 -19.00
N ALA A 128 -10.33 21.29 -17.73
CA ALA A 128 -9.16 21.45 -16.88
C ALA A 128 -8.51 20.08 -16.81
N THR A 129 -7.52 19.87 -17.66
CA THR A 129 -6.75 18.65 -17.68
C THR A 129 -5.85 18.76 -16.48
N SER A 130 -5.98 17.80 -15.56
CA SER A 130 -5.03 17.64 -14.45
C SER A 130 -3.61 17.80 -14.99
N PRO A 131 -2.67 18.40 -14.22
CA PRO A 131 -1.27 18.41 -14.58
C PRO A 131 -0.86 17.01 -15.00
N ALA A 132 -0.29 16.93 -16.20
CA ALA A 132 0.10 15.68 -16.81
C ALA A 132 1.51 15.31 -16.38
N VAL A 133 1.72 14.02 -16.18
CA VAL A 133 3.05 13.46 -16.03
C VAL A 133 3.81 13.67 -17.33
N VAL A 134 4.96 14.34 -17.27
CA VAL A 134 5.88 14.48 -18.40
C VAL A 134 6.55 13.13 -18.64
N PRO A 135 6.30 12.43 -19.77
CA PRO A 135 6.80 11.07 -19.96
C PRO A 135 8.33 11.00 -20.08
N SER A 136 8.94 12.05 -20.61
CA SER A 136 10.39 12.14 -20.84
C SER A 136 10.86 13.59 -20.92
N ALA A 137 12.04 13.87 -20.37
CA ALA A 137 12.70 15.17 -20.45
C ALA A 137 14.19 14.98 -20.77
N GLY A 138 14.60 15.35 -21.99
CA GLY A 138 15.94 15.08 -22.49
C GLY A 138 16.22 13.57 -22.59
N THR A 139 17.31 13.10 -21.97
CA THR A 139 17.67 11.67 -21.89
C THR A 139 16.93 10.93 -20.77
N PHE A 140 16.13 11.62 -19.96
CA PHE A 140 15.47 11.04 -18.80
C PHE A 140 14.05 10.60 -19.14
N THR A 141 13.64 9.45 -18.61
CA THR A 141 12.28 8.90 -18.69
C THR A 141 11.62 8.90 -17.31
N HIS A 142 10.37 9.36 -17.24
CA HIS A 142 9.61 9.38 -15.98
C HIS A 142 9.43 7.97 -15.41
N GLN A 143 9.54 7.88 -14.08
CA GLN A 143 9.40 6.66 -13.31
C GLN A 143 7.99 6.58 -12.72
N SER A 144 7.85 7.12 -11.51
CA SER A 144 6.68 7.10 -10.66
C SER A 144 6.87 8.15 -9.55
N CYS A 145 5.89 8.25 -8.65
CA CYS A 145 5.98 9.07 -7.45
C CYS A 145 6.79 8.35 -6.36
N TRP A 146 7.66 9.06 -5.64
CA TRP A 146 8.51 8.52 -4.57
C TRP A 146 8.48 9.42 -3.34
N THR A 147 8.71 8.86 -2.14
CA THR A 147 8.86 9.65 -0.92
C THR A 147 10.14 10.47 -0.96
N ASP A 148 10.08 11.76 -0.64
CA ASP A 148 11.28 12.54 -0.34
C ASP A 148 11.55 12.47 1.17
N LEU A 149 12.79 12.16 1.55
CA LEU A 149 13.20 11.96 2.95
C LEU A 149 13.61 13.27 3.65
N ALA A 150 13.46 14.42 2.99
CA ALA A 150 13.74 15.70 3.61
C ALA A 150 12.69 16.07 4.66
N GLY A 151 13.10 15.93 5.92
CA GLY A 151 12.26 16.07 7.10
C GLY A 151 12.46 14.87 8.03
N ALA A 152 12.40 15.07 9.34
CA ALA A 152 12.79 14.09 10.37
C ALA A 152 14.30 13.78 10.49
N GLY A 153 15.17 14.74 10.14
CA GLY A 153 16.63 14.65 10.39
C GLY A 153 17.42 13.87 9.34
N ARG A 154 16.84 13.63 8.16
CA ARG A 154 17.47 12.94 7.03
C ARG A 154 17.66 13.88 5.82
N SER A 155 18.57 13.51 4.93
CA SER A 155 18.82 14.17 3.64
C SER A 155 17.72 13.84 2.63
N HIS A 156 17.58 14.64 1.55
CA HIS A 156 16.69 14.33 0.43
C HIS A 156 16.97 12.94 -0.14
N ALA A 157 15.92 12.32 -0.71
CA ALA A 157 16.01 11.02 -1.37
C ALA A 157 17.08 10.96 -2.46
N LEU A 158 17.32 12.09 -3.13
CA LEU A 158 18.41 12.28 -4.08
C LEU A 158 19.43 13.25 -3.46
N SER A 159 20.57 12.71 -3.04
CA SER A 159 21.57 13.41 -2.23
C SER A 159 22.69 14.08 -3.03
N GLY A 160 22.55 14.19 -4.35
CA GLY A 160 23.49 14.87 -5.25
C GLY A 160 23.28 16.40 -5.26
N SER A 161 23.27 16.99 -6.45
CA SER A 161 23.03 18.44 -6.61
C SER A 161 21.54 18.75 -6.63
N GLY A 162 21.14 19.97 -6.24
CA GLY A 162 19.74 20.39 -6.32
C GLY A 162 19.58 21.90 -6.23
N PHE A 163 18.40 22.40 -6.61
CA PHE A 163 18.03 23.80 -6.50
C PHE A 163 16.51 23.99 -6.41
N VAL A 164 16.09 25.17 -5.97
CA VAL A 164 14.68 25.58 -5.90
C VAL A 164 14.47 26.76 -6.85
N SER A 165 13.36 26.77 -7.60
CA SER A 165 13.08 27.81 -8.59
C SER A 165 11.58 27.96 -8.81
N ALA A 166 11.06 29.19 -8.78
CA ALA A 166 9.67 29.49 -9.14
C ALA A 166 9.37 29.26 -10.64
N LEU A 167 10.40 29.08 -11.46
CA LEU A 167 10.29 28.71 -12.86
C LEU A 167 10.63 27.22 -13.07
N MET A 168 10.29 26.35 -12.11
CA MET A 168 10.59 24.91 -12.23
C MET A 168 9.71 24.26 -13.30
N THR A 169 10.32 23.50 -14.19
CA THR A 169 9.67 22.55 -15.11
C THR A 169 10.44 21.24 -15.04
N VAL A 170 9.87 20.15 -15.56
CA VAL A 170 10.55 18.86 -15.60
C VAL A 170 11.82 18.95 -16.45
N GLU A 171 11.79 19.66 -17.58
CA GLU A 171 12.93 19.87 -18.50
C GLU A 171 14.01 20.74 -17.87
N LYS A 172 13.61 21.76 -17.08
CA LYS A 172 14.57 22.61 -16.39
C LYS A 172 15.38 21.80 -15.38
N CYS A 173 14.73 20.91 -14.64
CA CYS A 173 15.42 20.01 -13.72
C CYS A 173 16.28 18.99 -14.48
N ALA A 174 15.75 18.39 -15.55
CA ALA A 174 16.48 17.44 -16.40
C ALA A 174 17.77 18.05 -16.99
N SER A 175 17.70 19.29 -17.48
CA SER A 175 18.84 20.03 -18.03
C SER A 175 19.92 20.27 -16.97
N PHE A 176 19.53 20.64 -15.75
CA PHE A 176 20.45 20.80 -14.63
C PHE A 176 21.10 19.47 -14.21
N CYS A 177 20.34 18.38 -14.22
CA CYS A 177 20.79 17.07 -13.77
C CYS A 177 21.47 16.22 -14.87
N HIS A 178 21.83 16.78 -16.02
CA HIS A 178 22.31 16.04 -17.21
C HIS A 178 23.51 15.08 -17.00
N GLY A 179 24.20 15.15 -15.86
CA GLY A 179 25.32 14.26 -15.47
C GLY A 179 24.98 13.25 -14.36
N TYR A 180 23.72 13.19 -13.92
CA TYR A 180 23.23 12.28 -12.88
C TYR A 180 22.34 11.19 -13.46
N THR A 181 22.27 10.04 -12.78
CA THR A 181 21.40 8.93 -13.17
C THR A 181 19.92 9.26 -12.93
N TYR A 182 19.62 9.91 -11.81
CA TYR A 182 18.26 10.28 -11.41
C TYR A 182 18.12 11.79 -11.23
N PHE A 183 16.93 12.29 -11.52
CA PHE A 183 16.45 13.53 -10.93
C PHE A 183 15.01 13.39 -10.45
N GLY A 184 14.63 14.23 -9.50
CA GLY A 184 13.27 14.32 -8.98
C GLY A 184 12.85 15.77 -8.90
N VAL A 185 11.64 16.06 -9.38
CA VAL A 185 10.98 17.34 -9.12
C VAL A 185 10.01 17.18 -7.97
N GLY A 186 10.06 18.10 -7.00
CA GLY A 186 9.31 18.03 -5.76
C GLY A 186 8.62 19.35 -5.43
N ASN A 187 7.51 19.25 -4.68
CA ASN A 187 6.83 20.40 -4.08
C ASN A 187 6.58 21.59 -5.04
N GLY A 188 6.34 21.32 -6.33
CA GLY A 188 6.10 22.31 -7.38
C GLY A 188 7.33 23.11 -7.86
N ARG A 189 8.40 23.24 -7.07
CA ARG A 189 9.53 24.15 -7.35
C ARG A 189 10.92 23.59 -7.07
N GLU A 190 11.01 22.39 -6.56
CA GLU A 190 12.26 21.79 -6.09
C GLU A 190 12.79 20.81 -7.12
N CYS A 191 14.11 20.79 -7.30
CA CYS A 191 14.82 19.87 -8.18
C CYS A 191 15.99 19.26 -7.43
N TYR A 192 16.07 17.94 -7.43
CA TYR A 192 17.17 17.19 -6.83
C TYR A 192 17.70 16.16 -7.82
N CYS A 193 19.02 15.99 -7.86
CA CYS A 193 19.73 15.03 -8.70
C CYS A 193 20.48 14.02 -7.82
N GLY A 194 20.72 12.80 -8.30
CA GLY A 194 21.47 11.82 -7.53
C GLY A 194 21.81 10.53 -8.28
N ALA A 195 22.63 9.70 -7.62
CA ALA A 195 22.64 8.26 -7.87
C ALA A 195 21.43 7.60 -7.16
N LEU A 196 21.28 6.27 -7.25
CA LEU A 196 20.15 5.48 -6.71
C LEU A 196 19.48 6.09 -5.46
N PRO A 197 18.12 6.08 -5.37
CA PRO A 197 17.42 6.61 -4.21
C PRO A 197 17.93 5.99 -2.91
N ASP A 198 18.05 6.80 -1.86
CA ASP A 198 18.33 6.32 -0.50
C ASP A 198 17.44 5.10 -0.17
N ALA A 199 17.99 4.06 0.47
CA ALA A 199 17.28 2.80 0.75
C ALA A 199 15.96 2.97 1.53
N ALA A 200 15.77 4.09 2.24
CA ALA A 200 14.52 4.41 2.91
C ALA A 200 13.48 5.13 2.03
N THR A 201 13.83 5.47 0.78
CA THR A 201 12.95 6.06 -0.22
C THR A 201 12.11 4.96 -0.87
N VAL A 202 10.79 5.09 -0.82
CA VAL A 202 9.86 4.08 -1.35
C VAL A 202 8.93 4.70 -2.39
N ALA A 203 8.44 3.89 -3.33
CA ALA A 203 7.42 4.30 -4.27
C ALA A 203 6.14 4.70 -3.52
N ALA A 204 5.54 5.82 -3.93
CA ALA A 204 4.28 6.33 -3.42
C ALA A 204 3.19 6.20 -4.50
N PRO A 205 1.90 6.20 -4.11
CA PRO A 205 0.79 6.27 -5.06
C PRO A 205 0.98 7.45 -6.03
N ALA A 206 0.74 7.24 -7.33
CA ALA A 206 0.96 8.28 -8.35
C ALA A 206 0.21 9.60 -8.04
N GLN A 207 -0.97 9.49 -7.44
CA GLN A 207 -1.81 10.62 -7.01
C GLN A 207 -1.22 11.46 -5.88
N ASP A 208 -0.22 10.95 -5.15
CA ASP A 208 0.49 11.70 -4.10
C ASP A 208 1.44 12.74 -4.70
N CYS A 209 1.86 12.57 -5.96
CA CYS A 209 2.60 13.55 -6.72
C CYS A 209 1.63 14.28 -7.64
N ASN A 210 0.91 15.26 -7.10
CA ASN A 210 -0.15 15.97 -7.83
C ASN A 210 0.06 17.49 -7.90
N TYR A 211 1.19 18.01 -7.41
CA TYR A 211 1.47 19.43 -7.50
C TYR A 211 1.87 19.79 -8.92
N ALA A 212 1.33 20.88 -9.44
CA ALA A 212 1.76 21.42 -10.72
C ALA A 212 3.13 22.08 -10.59
N CYS A 213 3.98 21.95 -11.60
CA CYS A 213 5.24 22.69 -11.66
C CYS A 213 4.98 24.20 -11.66
N GLU A 214 5.76 24.98 -10.91
CA GLU A 214 5.54 26.43 -10.82
C GLU A 214 5.85 27.14 -12.15
N GLY A 215 6.83 26.64 -12.90
CA GLY A 215 7.22 27.15 -14.22
C GLY A 215 6.36 26.64 -15.37
N ASP A 216 5.68 25.49 -15.22
CA ASP A 216 4.71 24.98 -16.18
C ASP A 216 3.56 24.25 -15.46
N LYS A 217 2.40 24.89 -15.42
CA LYS A 217 1.24 24.36 -14.69
C LYS A 217 0.56 23.16 -15.39
N SER A 218 0.98 22.82 -16.61
CA SER A 218 0.54 21.62 -17.31
C SER A 218 1.31 20.36 -16.90
N GLU A 219 2.41 20.52 -16.18
CA GLU A 219 3.30 19.42 -15.75
C GLU A 219 3.16 19.12 -14.26
N THR A 220 3.36 17.86 -13.89
CA THR A 220 3.36 17.43 -12.49
C THR A 220 4.77 17.48 -11.87
N CYS A 221 4.93 18.17 -10.74
CA CYS A 221 6.16 18.35 -9.96
C CYS A 221 6.03 17.87 -8.49
N GLY A 222 5.78 16.57 -8.30
CA GLY A 222 5.81 15.95 -6.97
C GLY A 222 4.72 16.49 -6.03
N ALA A 223 5.04 16.60 -4.74
CA ALA A 223 4.26 17.24 -3.67
C ALA A 223 5.16 17.44 -2.42
N PRO A 224 4.69 18.03 -1.30
CA PRO A 224 5.47 18.08 -0.08
C PRO A 224 5.90 16.67 0.39
N GLY A 225 7.20 16.43 0.52
CA GLY A 225 7.73 15.11 0.86
C GLY A 225 7.54 14.05 -0.23
N ARG A 226 7.37 14.47 -1.49
CA ARG A 226 7.20 13.59 -2.66
C ARG A 226 7.98 14.10 -3.87
N LEU A 227 8.70 13.20 -4.53
CA LEU A 227 9.38 13.47 -5.80
C LEU A 227 8.68 12.74 -6.94
N ASN A 228 8.42 13.46 -8.03
CA ASN A 228 8.23 12.84 -9.33
C ASN A 228 9.60 12.47 -9.88
N LEU A 229 9.93 11.18 -9.81
CA LEU A 229 11.26 10.66 -10.11
C LEU A 229 11.41 10.37 -11.62
N THR A 230 12.58 10.68 -12.16
CA THR A 230 12.94 10.54 -13.57
C THR A 230 14.37 9.97 -13.67
N SER A 231 14.68 9.11 -14.66
CA SER A 231 15.99 8.44 -14.77
C SER A 231 16.54 8.44 -16.21
N THR A 232 17.86 8.54 -16.40
CA THR A 232 18.55 8.47 -17.71
C THR A 232 18.48 7.11 -18.37
N THR A 233 18.22 6.06 -17.59
CA THR A 233 17.86 4.76 -18.14
C THR A 233 16.35 4.77 -18.28
N THR A 234 15.83 4.50 -19.47
CA THR A 234 14.49 3.91 -19.57
C THR A 234 14.51 2.78 -18.53
N PRO A 235 13.66 2.79 -17.51
CA PRO A 235 13.45 1.56 -16.77
C PRO A 235 13.11 0.56 -17.86
N PRO A 236 13.60 -0.68 -17.80
CA PRO A 236 12.75 -1.70 -18.36
C PRO A 236 11.36 -1.38 -17.79
N THR A 237 10.37 -1.14 -18.64
CA THR A 237 8.99 -1.40 -18.23
C THR A 237 9.10 -2.66 -17.38
N PRO A 238 8.72 -2.69 -16.10
CA PRO A 238 8.66 -3.97 -15.42
C PRO A 238 7.43 -4.66 -16.02
N THR A 239 7.56 -5.11 -17.28
CA THR A 239 7.30 -6.49 -17.59
C THR A 239 8.05 -7.28 -16.54
N TYR A 240 7.38 -7.52 -15.41
CA TYR A 240 7.60 -8.67 -14.56
C TYR A 240 7.29 -9.91 -15.40
N THR A 241 8.11 -10.11 -16.42
CA THR A 241 8.23 -11.34 -17.14
C THR A 241 9.59 -11.88 -16.71
N PRO A 242 9.65 -13.12 -16.20
CA PRO A 242 10.83 -13.73 -15.62
C PRO A 242 12.13 -13.52 -16.44
N PRO A 243 13.29 -13.60 -15.77
CA PRO A 243 13.53 -14.57 -14.71
C PRO A 243 13.42 -13.93 -13.34
N TYR A 244 12.41 -14.31 -12.55
CA TYR A 244 12.62 -14.36 -11.11
C TYR A 244 13.68 -15.45 -10.92
N PRO A 245 14.96 -15.10 -10.71
CA PRO A 245 16.01 -16.08 -10.81
C PRO A 245 15.93 -17.00 -9.61
N ALA A 246 16.33 -18.26 -9.81
CA ALA A 246 16.65 -19.10 -8.66
C ALA A 246 17.85 -18.48 -7.95
N VAL A 247 17.77 -18.32 -6.63
CA VAL A 247 18.82 -17.70 -5.80
C VAL A 247 19.36 -18.75 -4.84
N ASN A 248 20.63 -19.10 -4.97
CA ASN A 248 21.30 -20.09 -4.11
C ASN A 248 20.51 -21.40 -3.91
N GLY A 249 19.89 -21.88 -5.00
CA GLY A 249 19.09 -23.11 -5.01
C GLY A 249 17.66 -22.97 -4.51
N TYR A 250 17.21 -21.76 -4.17
CA TYR A 250 15.79 -21.49 -3.98
C TYR A 250 15.16 -21.03 -5.30
N ASP A 251 14.10 -21.69 -5.70
CA ASP A 251 13.27 -21.28 -6.82
C ASP A 251 12.26 -20.22 -6.35
N TRP A 252 11.98 -19.25 -7.21
CA TRP A 252 10.88 -18.33 -6.99
C TRP A 252 9.55 -19.07 -6.98
N VAL A 253 8.72 -18.81 -5.97
CA VAL A 253 7.36 -19.36 -5.89
C VAL A 253 6.38 -18.38 -6.56
N SER A 254 6.08 -17.28 -5.88
CA SER A 254 5.23 -16.18 -6.38
C SER A 254 5.21 -15.04 -5.35
N CYS A 255 4.44 -13.99 -5.63
CA CYS A 255 4.03 -13.03 -4.60
C CYS A 255 2.99 -13.68 -3.67
N TRP A 256 3.11 -13.48 -2.36
CA TRP A 256 2.19 -14.00 -1.35
C TRP A 256 1.75 -12.88 -0.41
N GLN A 257 0.53 -12.95 0.09
CA GLN A 257 0.08 -12.02 1.12
C GLN A 257 0.45 -12.52 2.52
N GLU A 258 0.76 -11.58 3.41
CA GLU A 258 0.82 -11.84 4.85
C GLU A 258 -0.54 -12.33 5.38
N THR A 259 -0.54 -13.08 6.48
CA THR A 259 -1.78 -13.55 7.10
C THR A 259 -2.47 -12.42 7.88
N THR A 260 -3.79 -12.54 8.10
CA THR A 260 -4.54 -11.58 8.93
C THR A 260 -4.12 -11.61 10.40
N THR A 261 -3.54 -12.74 10.84
CA THR A 261 -2.97 -12.93 12.16
C THR A 261 -1.61 -13.60 12.04
N GLY A 262 -0.53 -12.91 12.45
CA GLY A 262 0.82 -13.46 12.46
C GLY A 262 1.62 -13.15 11.18
N ARG A 263 2.59 -14.02 10.87
CA ARG A 263 3.49 -13.90 9.72
C ARG A 263 3.29 -15.06 8.75
N LEU A 264 3.45 -14.81 7.45
CA LEU A 264 3.49 -15.83 6.41
C LEU A 264 4.56 -16.88 6.70
N LEU A 265 5.75 -16.41 7.03
CA LEU A 265 6.89 -17.25 7.43
C LEU A 265 7.24 -16.91 8.88
N SER A 266 7.08 -17.89 9.77
CA SER A 266 7.18 -17.72 11.22
C SER A 266 8.49 -18.24 11.83
N GLY A 267 9.47 -18.55 10.97
CA GLY A 267 10.80 -19.00 11.38
C GLY A 267 11.73 -17.84 11.77
N ALA A 268 13.02 -17.98 11.43
CA ALA A 268 14.00 -16.92 11.66
C ALA A 268 13.69 -15.66 10.82
N SER A 269 14.05 -14.48 11.30
CA SER A 269 13.92 -13.24 10.55
C SER A 269 15.05 -12.25 10.85
N THR A 270 15.30 -11.37 9.90
CA THR A 270 16.26 -10.26 10.01
C THR A 270 15.83 -9.11 9.10
N ALA A 271 16.45 -7.95 9.25
CA ALA A 271 16.30 -6.84 8.31
C ALA A 271 17.62 -6.12 8.11
N ALA A 272 17.87 -5.65 6.90
CA ALA A 272 19.10 -4.96 6.53
C ALA A 272 18.80 -3.82 5.56
N ASP A 273 19.47 -2.69 5.74
CA ASP A 273 19.28 -1.52 4.87
C ASP A 273 19.98 -1.68 3.50
N ASP A 274 20.72 -2.78 3.32
CA ASP A 274 21.33 -3.25 2.08
C ASP A 274 20.81 -4.65 1.67
N MET A 275 19.58 -5.02 2.05
CA MET A 275 19.00 -6.34 1.78
C MET A 275 19.02 -6.70 0.28
N THR A 276 19.44 -7.93 -0.02
CA THR A 276 19.33 -8.57 -1.34
C THR A 276 18.69 -9.96 -1.20
N LEU A 277 18.22 -10.54 -2.30
CA LEU A 277 17.73 -11.91 -2.30
C LEU A 277 18.84 -12.89 -1.90
N GLU A 278 20.09 -12.67 -2.34
CA GLU A 278 21.23 -13.51 -1.97
C GLU A 278 21.48 -13.47 -0.47
N GLN A 279 21.49 -12.28 0.12
CA GLN A 279 21.67 -12.13 1.57
C GLN A 279 20.56 -12.86 2.34
N CYS A 280 19.30 -12.68 1.93
CA CYS A 280 18.19 -13.35 2.59
C CYS A 280 18.27 -14.88 2.44
N SER A 281 18.60 -15.37 1.25
CA SER A 281 18.76 -16.81 1.00
C SER A 281 19.90 -17.45 1.82
N VAL A 282 21.00 -16.72 2.05
CA VAL A 282 22.13 -17.16 2.89
C VAL A 282 21.72 -17.15 4.36
N PHE A 283 21.04 -16.11 4.82
CA PHE A 283 20.51 -16.05 6.18
C PHE A 283 19.54 -17.21 6.45
N CYS A 284 18.66 -17.51 5.49
CA CYS A 284 17.71 -18.60 5.59
C CYS A 284 18.29 -19.96 5.20
N ALA A 285 19.61 -20.15 5.21
CA ALA A 285 20.23 -21.36 4.66
C ALA A 285 19.77 -22.69 5.29
N ALA A 286 19.25 -22.69 6.53
CA ALA A 286 18.68 -23.87 7.19
C ALA A 286 17.19 -24.14 6.86
N TRP A 287 16.55 -23.26 6.11
CA TRP A 287 15.09 -23.22 5.94
C TRP A 287 14.69 -23.53 4.50
N PRO A 288 13.59 -24.26 4.26
CA PRO A 288 13.12 -24.54 2.90
C PRO A 288 12.54 -23.31 2.24
N TYR A 289 11.94 -22.39 2.99
CA TYR A 289 11.43 -21.12 2.46
C TYR A 289 12.23 -19.95 3.00
N PHE A 290 12.41 -18.96 2.13
CA PHE A 290 12.63 -17.59 2.54
C PHE A 290 11.66 -16.67 1.82
N GLY A 291 11.44 -15.50 2.39
CA GLY A 291 10.67 -14.46 1.77
C GLY A 291 11.15 -13.09 2.18
N THR A 292 11.03 -12.14 1.27
CA THR A 292 11.42 -10.75 1.49
C THR A 292 10.22 -9.83 1.46
N GLU A 293 10.17 -8.86 2.38
CA GLU A 293 9.12 -7.85 2.50
C GLU A 293 9.72 -6.45 2.62
N TYR A 294 8.96 -5.43 2.18
CA TYR A 294 9.25 -4.02 2.39
C TYR A 294 10.64 -3.56 1.90
N GLY A 295 11.22 -4.27 0.92
CA GLY A 295 12.54 -3.96 0.36
C GLY A 295 13.74 -4.34 1.25
N ARG A 296 13.54 -4.53 2.56
CA ARG A 296 14.62 -4.65 3.56
C ARG A 296 14.50 -5.83 4.51
N GLU A 297 13.32 -6.44 4.60
CA GLU A 297 13.01 -7.46 5.59
C GLU A 297 13.15 -8.85 4.99
N CYS A 298 13.67 -9.78 5.77
CA CYS A 298 13.89 -11.16 5.38
C CYS A 298 13.30 -12.10 6.42
N TYR A 299 12.54 -13.08 5.95
CA TYR A 299 11.84 -14.07 6.77
C TYR A 299 12.14 -15.46 6.25
N CYS A 300 12.34 -16.39 7.16
CA CYS A 300 12.56 -17.80 6.87
C CYS A 300 11.37 -18.60 7.38
N GLY A 301 11.08 -19.72 6.74
CA GLY A 301 10.01 -20.59 7.23
C GLY A 301 10.09 -22.01 6.68
N LEU A 302 9.36 -22.88 7.37
CA LEU A 302 9.15 -24.27 6.98
C LEU A 302 8.13 -24.42 5.86
N SER A 303 7.11 -23.59 5.95
CA SER A 303 5.95 -23.57 5.11
C SER A 303 5.31 -22.19 5.23
N PRO A 304 4.58 -21.75 4.20
CA PRO A 304 3.62 -20.67 4.33
C PRO A 304 2.59 -21.00 5.43
N ALA A 305 2.24 -20.01 6.24
CA ALA A 305 1.21 -20.14 7.26
C ALA A 305 -0.14 -20.62 6.69
N SER A 306 -0.86 -21.42 7.47
CA SER A 306 -2.18 -21.95 7.08
C SER A 306 -3.15 -20.81 6.77
N GLY A 307 -3.85 -20.92 5.63
CA GLY A 307 -4.77 -19.89 5.14
C GLY A 307 -4.11 -18.73 4.38
N ALA A 308 -2.77 -18.70 4.26
CA ALA A 308 -2.11 -17.78 3.35
C ALA A 308 -2.40 -18.16 1.88
N SER A 309 -2.37 -17.16 1.00
CA SER A 309 -2.62 -17.35 -0.43
C SER A 309 -1.67 -16.51 -1.27
N ALA A 310 -1.44 -16.98 -2.50
CA ALA A 310 -0.74 -16.20 -3.50
C ALA A 310 -1.49 -14.88 -3.75
N ALA A 311 -0.73 -13.81 -3.94
CA ALA A 311 -1.20 -12.51 -4.37
C ALA A 311 -0.82 -12.29 -5.85
N PRO A 312 -1.47 -11.34 -6.56
CA PRO A 312 -1.02 -10.93 -7.88
C PRO A 312 0.46 -10.56 -7.88
N LEU A 313 1.21 -11.02 -8.88
CA LEU A 313 2.66 -10.75 -8.98
C LEU A 313 2.97 -9.25 -8.97
N SER A 314 2.06 -8.44 -9.53
CA SER A 314 2.13 -6.97 -9.57
C SER A 314 1.98 -6.29 -8.20
N GLU A 315 1.77 -7.05 -7.12
CA GLU A 315 1.69 -6.50 -5.76
C GLU A 315 2.99 -6.66 -4.98
N CYS A 316 3.95 -7.46 -5.47
CA CYS A 316 5.32 -7.48 -4.97
C CYS A 316 6.17 -6.60 -5.87
N THR A 317 6.29 -5.31 -5.53
CA THR A 317 6.87 -4.29 -6.41
C THR A 317 8.04 -3.54 -5.82
N PHE A 318 8.34 -3.74 -4.53
CA PHE A 318 9.39 -3.00 -3.86
C PHE A 318 10.75 -3.54 -4.30
N PRO A 319 11.66 -2.67 -4.76
CA PRO A 319 13.03 -3.10 -5.02
C PRO A 319 13.70 -3.55 -3.72
N CYS A 320 14.63 -4.47 -3.83
CA CYS A 320 15.52 -4.79 -2.71
C CYS A 320 16.44 -3.60 -2.41
N ALA A 321 16.64 -3.30 -1.12
CA ALA A 321 17.37 -2.13 -0.66
C ALA A 321 18.86 -2.14 -1.09
N GLY A 322 19.47 -3.32 -1.16
CA GLY A 322 20.85 -3.53 -1.62
C GLY A 322 21.00 -3.82 -3.11
N ASN A 323 19.90 -4.16 -3.81
CA ASN A 323 19.92 -4.38 -5.25
C ASN A 323 18.58 -3.97 -5.88
N GLY A 324 18.52 -2.78 -6.47
CA GLY A 324 17.31 -2.25 -7.10
C GLY A 324 16.84 -3.00 -8.35
N ALA A 325 17.62 -3.96 -8.86
CA ALA A 325 17.19 -4.85 -9.94
C ALA A 325 16.40 -6.08 -9.45
N GLU A 326 16.41 -6.34 -8.14
CA GLU A 326 15.68 -7.42 -7.49
C GLU A 326 14.42 -6.91 -6.81
N VAL A 327 13.54 -7.84 -6.46
CA VAL A 327 12.19 -7.55 -5.95
C VAL A 327 12.04 -8.17 -4.58
N CYS A 328 11.83 -7.33 -3.57
CA CYS A 328 11.77 -7.67 -2.17
C CYS A 328 10.41 -7.35 -1.54
N GLY A 329 9.34 -7.86 -2.16
CA GLY A 329 7.98 -7.81 -1.64
C GLY A 329 7.30 -6.45 -1.81
N ALA A 330 6.42 -6.11 -0.88
CA ALA A 330 5.81 -4.79 -0.65
C ALA A 330 5.15 -4.81 0.75
N GLY A 331 4.43 -3.75 1.15
CA GLY A 331 3.69 -3.77 2.43
C GLY A 331 2.63 -4.87 2.48
N GLY A 332 2.77 -5.84 3.39
CA GLY A 332 1.90 -7.00 3.51
C GLY A 332 2.04 -8.00 2.35
N ARG A 333 3.13 -7.94 1.60
CA ARG A 333 3.40 -8.76 0.41
C ARG A 333 4.81 -9.33 0.45
N VAL A 334 4.88 -10.64 0.48
CA VAL A 334 6.15 -11.37 0.58
C VAL A 334 6.50 -11.93 -0.78
N SER A 335 7.72 -11.60 -1.23
CA SER A 335 8.36 -12.26 -2.36
C SER A 335 8.89 -13.62 -1.89
N LEU A 336 8.17 -14.70 -2.19
CA LEU A 336 8.40 -16.03 -1.61
C LEU A 336 9.27 -16.92 -2.50
N TYR A 337 10.27 -17.54 -1.90
CA TYR A 337 11.21 -18.48 -2.53
C TYR A 337 11.24 -19.81 -1.78
N HIS A 338 11.48 -20.91 -2.49
CA HIS A 338 11.48 -22.26 -1.95
C HIS A 338 12.62 -23.10 -2.50
N ASN A 339 13.35 -23.79 -1.62
CA ASN A 339 14.39 -24.74 -1.98
C ASN A 339 13.92 -26.16 -1.63
N THR A 340 13.53 -26.92 -2.66
CA THR A 340 13.04 -28.30 -2.51
C THR A 340 14.13 -29.30 -2.06
N ALA A 341 15.41 -28.94 -2.18
CA ALA A 341 16.52 -29.75 -1.69
C ALA A 341 16.79 -29.54 -0.20
N LYS A 342 16.17 -28.53 0.43
CA LYS A 342 16.23 -28.33 1.87
C LYS A 342 15.05 -29.03 2.51
N PRO A 343 15.28 -30.07 3.33
CA PRO A 343 14.18 -30.76 3.98
C PRO A 343 13.47 -29.87 5.02
N GLY A 344 14.17 -28.84 5.53
CA GLY A 344 13.74 -28.00 6.66
C GLY A 344 13.80 -28.75 7.99
N PRO A 345 13.40 -28.12 9.11
CA PRO A 345 13.18 -28.84 10.35
C PRO A 345 12.38 -30.14 10.15
N GLN A 346 12.92 -31.24 10.68
CA GLN A 346 12.37 -32.57 10.48
C GLN A 346 11.70 -33.11 11.74
N ALA A 347 10.64 -33.88 11.54
CA ALA A 347 10.16 -34.82 12.54
C ALA A 347 11.08 -36.04 12.50
N VAL A 348 12.18 -36.00 13.26
CA VAL A 348 13.24 -37.00 13.25
C VAL A 348 12.66 -38.39 13.56
N ASP A 349 12.92 -39.40 12.73
CA ASP A 349 12.29 -40.72 12.93
C ASP A 349 12.91 -41.53 14.09
N LEU A 350 14.17 -41.23 14.46
CA LEU A 350 14.90 -41.92 15.52
C LEU A 350 15.80 -40.95 16.31
N VAL A 351 15.48 -40.74 17.58
CA VAL A 351 16.25 -39.86 18.48
C VAL A 351 16.84 -40.71 19.60
N ARG A 352 18.17 -40.88 19.61
CA ARG A 352 18.90 -41.66 20.63
C ARG A 352 18.28 -43.06 20.91
N GLY A 353 17.81 -43.74 19.87
CA GLY A 353 17.16 -45.05 19.97
C GLY A 353 15.66 -45.01 20.27
N SER A 354 15.07 -43.83 20.45
CA SER A 354 13.62 -43.66 20.55
C SER A 354 13.01 -43.44 19.18
N LYS A 355 12.08 -44.31 18.77
CA LYS A 355 11.41 -44.26 17.47
C LYS A 355 10.21 -43.30 17.52
N LYS A 356 10.09 -42.43 16.52
CA LYS A 356 8.90 -41.58 16.34
C LYS A 356 7.66 -42.45 16.09
N LEU A 357 6.60 -42.21 16.87
CA LEU A 357 5.30 -42.84 16.67
C LEU A 357 4.37 -42.00 15.79
N GLY A 358 4.49 -40.67 15.87
CA GLY A 358 3.76 -39.73 15.03
C GLY A 358 3.26 -38.52 15.81
N CYS A 359 2.45 -37.70 15.15
CA CYS A 359 1.74 -36.56 15.76
C CYS A 359 0.43 -37.00 16.41
N MET A 360 0.22 -36.64 17.67
CA MET A 360 -0.98 -36.98 18.46
C MET A 360 -1.72 -35.72 18.90
N THR A 361 -3.05 -35.76 18.96
CA THR A 361 -3.81 -34.73 19.67
C THR A 361 -3.55 -34.83 21.17
N GLU A 362 -3.82 -33.75 21.92
CA GLU A 362 -4.06 -33.87 23.36
C GLU A 362 -5.34 -34.68 23.64
N SER A 363 -5.42 -35.32 24.81
CA SER A 363 -6.58 -36.13 25.19
C SER A 363 -7.74 -35.25 25.64
N ASN A 364 -8.97 -35.69 25.37
CA ASN A 364 -10.17 -35.09 25.95
C ASN A 364 -10.28 -35.23 27.50
N ARG A 365 -9.34 -35.95 28.13
CA ARG A 365 -9.20 -36.12 29.58
C ARG A 365 -7.93 -35.46 30.14
N GLY A 366 -7.26 -34.61 29.37
CA GLY A 366 -6.06 -33.90 29.78
C GLY A 366 -4.88 -34.18 28.85
N ARG A 367 -3.69 -34.35 29.41
CA ARG A 367 -2.47 -34.53 28.62
C ARG A 367 -2.38 -35.94 28.04
N THR A 368 -2.01 -36.05 26.76
CA THR A 368 -1.81 -37.35 26.09
C THR A 368 -0.77 -38.22 26.80
N LEU A 369 0.30 -37.60 27.31
CA LEU A 369 1.25 -38.20 28.23
C LEU A 369 1.14 -37.50 29.59
N SER A 370 0.66 -38.22 30.61
CA SER A 370 0.27 -37.66 31.91
C SER A 370 1.28 -37.91 33.05
N GLY A 371 2.49 -38.33 32.71
CA GLY A 371 3.59 -38.56 33.66
C GLY A 371 4.32 -37.27 34.04
N LEU A 372 5.63 -37.24 33.77
CA LEU A 372 6.46 -36.06 34.00
C LEU A 372 6.23 -35.01 32.89
N GLY A 373 6.16 -33.73 33.25
CA GLY A 373 6.11 -32.60 32.32
C GLY A 373 7.17 -31.55 32.67
N SER A 374 7.80 -30.97 31.66
CA SER A 374 8.79 -29.90 31.81
C SER A 374 8.74 -28.95 30.62
N ALA A 375 9.38 -27.78 30.75
CA ALA A 375 9.56 -26.84 29.64
C ALA A 375 10.94 -26.20 29.71
N ALA A 376 11.52 -25.90 28.55
CA ALA A 376 12.82 -25.25 28.43
C ALA A 376 12.80 -24.27 27.25
N ASP A 377 13.41 -23.09 27.43
CA ASP A 377 13.49 -22.08 26.37
C ASP A 377 14.47 -22.47 25.25
N ASP A 378 15.25 -23.52 25.48
CA ASP A 378 16.18 -24.13 24.53
C ASP A 378 15.89 -25.63 24.33
N MET A 379 14.61 -26.02 24.32
CA MET A 379 14.16 -27.41 24.13
C MET A 379 14.61 -28.00 22.79
N SER A 380 15.14 -29.23 22.81
CA SER A 380 15.40 -30.07 21.63
C SER A 380 14.84 -31.47 21.85
N LEU A 381 14.81 -32.31 20.82
CA LEU A 381 14.38 -33.70 20.95
C LEU A 381 15.26 -34.47 21.94
N GLU A 382 16.59 -34.31 21.90
CA GLU A 382 17.52 -34.95 22.83
C GLU A 382 17.33 -34.51 24.28
N LYS A 383 16.97 -33.24 24.50
CA LYS A 383 16.72 -32.74 25.85
C LYS A 383 15.46 -33.34 26.45
N CYS A 384 14.39 -33.42 25.66
CA CYS A 384 13.18 -34.07 26.12
C CYS A 384 13.39 -35.57 26.36
N GLU A 385 14.07 -36.26 25.44
CA GLU A 385 14.42 -37.67 25.59
C GLU A 385 15.19 -37.94 26.89
N ALA A 386 16.19 -37.11 27.19
CA ALA A 386 16.98 -37.21 28.41
C ALA A 386 16.17 -36.87 29.67
N ALA A 387 15.32 -35.84 29.62
CA ALA A 387 14.43 -35.48 30.73
C ALA A 387 13.42 -36.60 31.06
N CYS A 388 12.99 -37.33 30.04
CA CYS A 388 12.11 -38.49 30.16
C CYS A 388 12.86 -39.81 30.38
N ALA A 389 14.11 -39.77 30.88
CA ALA A 389 14.81 -40.98 31.30
C ALA A 389 13.96 -41.81 32.28
N GLY A 390 13.74 -43.10 31.95
CA GLY A 390 12.90 -44.00 32.74
C GLY A 390 11.43 -44.10 32.31
N TRP A 391 10.98 -43.29 31.35
CA TRP A 391 9.66 -43.41 30.73
C TRP A 391 9.76 -44.09 29.35
N PRO A 392 8.82 -44.99 29.00
CA PRO A 392 8.81 -45.64 27.69
C PRO A 392 8.31 -44.72 26.57
N LEU A 393 7.50 -43.71 26.91
CA LEU A 393 7.00 -42.72 25.96
C LEU A 393 7.42 -41.33 26.40
N TRP A 394 7.76 -40.51 25.42
CA TRP A 394 8.01 -39.08 25.59
C TRP A 394 7.52 -38.32 24.37
N GLY A 395 7.31 -37.02 24.51
CA GLY A 395 6.88 -36.18 23.42
C GLY A 395 7.10 -34.72 23.70
N VAL A 396 7.17 -33.96 22.62
CA VAL A 396 7.43 -32.53 22.62
C VAL A 396 6.23 -31.77 22.08
N GLU A 397 5.91 -30.64 22.70
CA GLU A 397 4.79 -29.79 22.30
C GLU A 397 5.21 -28.31 22.26
N PHE A 398 4.59 -27.57 21.33
CA PHE A 398 4.65 -26.12 21.23
C PHE A 398 6.08 -25.54 21.18
N GLY A 399 7.04 -26.33 20.71
CA GLY A 399 8.44 -25.92 20.55
C GLY A 399 9.28 -25.90 21.82
N ARG A 400 8.66 -25.92 23.01
CA ARG A 400 9.38 -25.73 24.29
C ARG A 400 9.00 -26.70 25.40
N GLU A 401 7.93 -27.47 25.21
CA GLU A 401 7.34 -28.30 26.25
C GLU A 401 7.70 -29.76 26.00
N CYS A 402 7.87 -30.51 27.07
CA CYS A 402 8.26 -31.92 27.06
C CYS A 402 7.40 -32.70 28.05
N TYR A 403 6.88 -33.83 27.61
CA TYR A 403 5.98 -34.68 28.38
C TYR A 403 6.38 -36.14 28.28
N CYS A 404 6.27 -36.87 29.39
CA CYS A 404 6.64 -38.26 29.51
C CYS A 404 5.44 -39.08 29.99
N GLY A 405 5.38 -40.37 29.63
CA GLY A 405 4.29 -41.24 30.07
C GLY A 405 4.60 -42.72 29.89
N ASN A 406 3.81 -43.56 30.57
CA ASN A 406 3.89 -45.01 30.41
C ASN A 406 2.97 -45.52 29.29
N GLU A 407 1.91 -44.80 29.01
CA GLU A 407 0.87 -45.12 28.04
C GLU A 407 0.19 -43.83 27.56
N PHE A 408 -0.59 -43.93 26.48
CA PHE A 408 -1.47 -42.84 26.05
C PHE A 408 -2.72 -42.78 26.90
N THR A 409 -3.07 -41.59 27.37
CA THR A 409 -4.38 -41.39 27.99
C THR A 409 -5.50 -41.62 26.96
N PRO A 410 -6.61 -42.29 27.33
CA PRO A 410 -7.71 -42.54 26.40
C PRO A 410 -8.24 -41.25 25.74
N GLY A 411 -8.56 -41.32 24.45
CA GLY A 411 -9.05 -40.17 23.68
C GLY A 411 -7.97 -39.32 23.01
N ALA A 412 -6.70 -39.72 23.10
CA ALA A 412 -5.66 -39.23 22.20
C ALA A 412 -5.79 -39.91 20.82
N GLU A 413 -5.73 -39.13 19.74
CA GLU A 413 -5.84 -39.63 18.37
C GLU A 413 -4.58 -39.27 17.58
N GLN A 414 -4.14 -40.19 16.71
CA GLN A 414 -3.05 -39.92 15.78
C GLN A 414 -3.58 -39.08 14.61
N VAL A 415 -2.86 -38.01 14.30
CA VAL A 415 -3.16 -37.09 13.19
C VAL A 415 -2.03 -37.10 12.17
N ALA A 416 -2.17 -36.31 11.09
CA ALA A 416 -1.11 -36.22 10.10
C ALA A 416 0.17 -35.63 10.74
N ASP A 417 1.34 -36.20 10.41
CA ASP A 417 2.64 -35.75 10.95
C ASP A 417 2.88 -34.24 10.72
N GLY A 418 2.36 -33.69 9.61
CA GLY A 418 2.45 -32.26 9.30
C GLY A 418 1.67 -31.32 10.21
N GLU A 419 0.82 -31.84 11.12
CA GLU A 419 0.17 -31.01 12.16
C GLU A 419 1.08 -30.73 13.36
N CYS A 420 2.23 -31.41 13.45
CA CYS A 420 3.27 -31.15 14.44
C CYS A 420 4.43 -30.37 13.80
N ASP A 421 4.15 -29.13 13.38
CA ASP A 421 5.01 -28.27 12.56
C ASP A 421 5.78 -27.19 13.33
N LYS A 422 5.67 -27.15 14.65
CA LYS A 422 6.37 -26.19 15.50
C LYS A 422 7.82 -26.60 15.67
N ILE A 423 8.72 -25.64 15.57
CA ILE A 423 10.17 -25.87 15.68
C ILE A 423 10.60 -25.93 17.14
N CYS A 424 11.56 -26.79 17.43
CA CYS A 424 12.20 -26.87 18.75
C CYS A 424 12.95 -25.57 19.07
N ALA A 425 12.70 -25.00 20.24
CA ALA A 425 13.29 -23.71 20.63
C ALA A 425 14.82 -23.75 20.76
N GLY A 426 15.39 -24.93 21.02
CA GLY A 426 16.83 -25.17 21.13
C GLY A 426 17.50 -25.82 19.92
N ASP A 427 16.73 -26.32 18.94
CA ASP A 427 17.27 -26.84 17.69
C ASP A 427 16.34 -26.51 16.52
N VAL A 428 16.76 -25.57 15.69
CA VAL A 428 15.99 -25.10 14.53
C VAL A 428 15.96 -26.10 13.37
N THR A 429 16.55 -27.28 13.52
CA THR A 429 16.50 -28.36 12.54
C THR A 429 15.52 -29.48 12.92
N GLU A 430 14.82 -29.32 14.05
CA GLU A 430 13.90 -30.31 14.59
C GLU A 430 12.49 -29.76 14.81
N LEU A 431 11.49 -30.64 14.67
CA LEU A 431 10.09 -30.34 14.98
C LEU A 431 9.71 -30.82 16.39
N CYS A 432 9.07 -29.94 17.15
CA CYS A 432 8.63 -30.09 18.54
C CYS A 432 7.12 -29.87 18.71
N GLY A 433 6.32 -30.66 17.99
CA GLY A 433 4.85 -30.67 18.13
C GLY A 433 4.17 -29.46 17.48
N ALA A 434 3.03 -29.03 18.00
CA ALA A 434 2.38 -27.74 17.76
C ALA A 434 1.39 -27.45 18.90
N ALA A 435 0.49 -26.47 18.76
CA ALA A 435 -0.51 -26.23 19.81
C ALA A 435 -1.56 -27.36 19.85
N ASN A 436 -1.71 -28.03 21.00
CA ASN A 436 -2.56 -29.22 21.18
C ASN A 436 -2.17 -30.38 20.25
N ARG A 437 -0.88 -30.49 19.93
CA ARG A 437 -0.30 -31.46 18.99
C ARG A 437 1.03 -31.93 19.54
N LEU A 438 1.03 -33.11 20.14
CA LEU A 438 2.20 -33.71 20.76
C LEU A 438 2.91 -34.60 19.74
N MET A 439 4.17 -34.32 19.44
CA MET A 439 4.99 -35.25 18.66
C MET A 439 5.57 -36.31 19.58
N VAL A 440 5.19 -37.56 19.38
CA VAL A 440 5.46 -38.65 20.32
C VAL A 440 6.53 -39.61 19.81
N TYR A 441 7.37 -40.04 20.75
CA TYR A 441 8.45 -41.00 20.58
C TYR A 441 8.33 -42.14 21.59
N GLN A 442 8.72 -43.34 21.17
CA GLN A 442 8.80 -44.52 22.02
C GLN A 442 10.25 -44.99 22.13
N ARG A 443 10.74 -45.11 23.36
CA ARG A 443 12.07 -45.68 23.62
C ARG A 443 12.04 -47.17 23.28
N GLN A 444 12.96 -47.61 22.40
CA GLN A 444 13.07 -49.01 21.98
C GLN A 444 13.84 -49.87 22.98
#